data_AF-A0A142Y4A3-F1
#
_entry.id   AF-A0A142Y4A3-F1
#
_cell.length_a   1.000
_cell.length_b   1.000
_cell.length_c   1.000
_cell.angle_alpha   90.00
_cell.angle_beta   90.00
_cell.angle_gamma   90.00
#
_symmetry.space_group_name_H-M   'P 1'
#
loop_
_entity.id
_entity.type
_entity.pdbx_description
1 polymer ?
#
loop_
_entity_poly.entity_id
_entity_poly.type
_entity_poly.pdbx_seq_one_letter_code
_entity_poly.pdbx_strand_id
1 'polypeptide(L)'
;MRFGDFSDSCKSPKHQSPSRSETKTILRFQGVFPILPGRPSLPAKPDFDDAETTERRLDCFSDGRKLTRSVRCAYGLMSCGLFALLTIAAQLSPATEGLGTHRQLGLPGCTWMEVWGVRCPSCGMTTSWSLAMRGDWVAAARANPAGLLLFFQAWITAFYWAWASVRGTSYRSRWFAMGSVGLMVVALVVAIADWLWKLTV
;
A
#
# COMPACT_ATOMS: atom_id res chain seq x y z
N MET A 1 -1.59 17.16 -25.39
CA MET A 1 -0.22 16.82 -25.84
C MET A 1 0.05 15.38 -25.48
N ARG A 2 0.57 14.59 -26.43
CA ARG A 2 0.70 13.12 -26.39
C ARG A 2 1.51 12.65 -25.18
N PHE A 3 1.00 11.59 -24.57
CA PHE A 3 1.63 10.80 -23.52
C PHE A 3 2.90 10.13 -24.07
N GLY A 4 4.04 10.42 -23.46
CA GLY A 4 5.26 9.63 -23.59
C GLY A 4 5.28 8.60 -22.46
N ASP A 5 5.12 7.33 -22.82
CA ASP A 5 5.24 6.17 -21.95
C ASP A 5 6.62 6.12 -21.30
N PHE A 6 6.70 6.37 -19.99
CA PHE A 6 7.93 6.15 -19.21
C PHE A 6 8.20 4.65 -18.98
N SER A 7 7.28 3.78 -19.43
CA SER A 7 7.40 2.32 -19.42
C SER A 7 8.61 1.80 -20.24
N ASP A 8 9.12 2.60 -21.17
CA ASP A 8 10.23 2.17 -22.03
C ASP A 8 11.62 2.23 -21.37
N SER A 9 11.79 2.92 -20.23
CA SER A 9 13.12 3.02 -19.60
C SER A 9 13.53 1.83 -18.71
N CYS A 10 12.61 0.94 -18.31
CA CYS A 10 12.94 -0.33 -17.64
C CYS A 10 12.75 -1.55 -18.59
N LYS A 11 12.86 -1.36 -19.92
CA LYS A 11 13.02 -2.49 -20.87
C LYS A 11 14.50 -2.87 -20.96
N SER A 12 14.80 -4.13 -20.63
CA SER A 12 16.11 -4.74 -20.90
C SER A 12 16.50 -4.51 -22.37
N PRO A 13 17.75 -4.13 -22.69
CA PRO A 13 18.18 -4.03 -24.08
C PRO A 13 17.95 -5.40 -24.73
N LYS A 14 17.15 -5.42 -25.80
CA LYS A 14 16.96 -6.64 -26.61
C LYS A 14 18.34 -7.04 -27.11
N HIS A 15 18.82 -8.19 -26.66
CA HIS A 15 20.02 -8.82 -27.18
C HIS A 15 19.80 -9.07 -28.67
N GLN A 16 20.38 -8.22 -29.53
CA GLN A 16 20.42 -8.46 -30.97
C GLN A 16 21.40 -9.61 -31.19
N SER A 17 20.88 -10.78 -31.59
CA SER A 17 21.69 -11.85 -32.14
C SER A 17 22.23 -11.40 -33.51
N PRO A 18 23.52 -11.67 -33.82
CA PRO A 18 24.09 -11.27 -35.10
C PRO A 18 23.43 -12.05 -36.25
N SER A 19 23.18 -11.33 -37.35
CA SER A 19 22.62 -11.86 -38.59
C SER A 19 23.53 -12.93 -39.19
N ARG A 20 22.94 -14.09 -39.50
CA ARG A 20 23.62 -15.20 -40.17
C ARG A 20 23.84 -14.84 -41.64
N SER A 21 25.04 -14.36 -41.96
CA SER A 21 25.51 -14.12 -43.32
C SER A 21 25.81 -15.44 -44.05
N GLU A 22 25.33 -15.49 -45.29
CA GLU A 22 25.89 -16.21 -46.44
C GLU A 22 26.04 -17.75 -46.39
N THR A 23 25.07 -18.40 -47.00
CA THR A 23 25.16 -19.78 -47.51
C THR A 23 26.08 -19.80 -48.73
N LYS A 24 27.35 -20.18 -48.57
CA LYS A 24 28.20 -20.64 -49.68
C LYS A 24 28.26 -22.17 -49.71
N THR A 25 27.63 -22.71 -50.75
CA THR A 25 27.72 -24.09 -51.23
C THR A 25 29.18 -24.47 -51.49
N ILE A 26 29.70 -25.45 -50.76
CA ILE A 26 30.89 -26.21 -51.14
C ILE A 26 30.57 -27.70 -50.98
N LEU A 27 30.85 -28.44 -52.06
CA LEU A 27 30.58 -29.86 -52.28
C LEU A 27 31.55 -30.78 -51.52
N ARG A 28 30.97 -31.90 -51.01
CA ARG A 28 31.54 -33.26 -50.78
C ARG A 28 32.91 -33.40 -50.10
N PHE A 29 32.96 -34.19 -49.02
CA PHE A 29 33.65 -35.50 -48.99
C PHE A 29 33.20 -36.34 -47.77
N GLN A 30 33.25 -37.66 -47.95
CA GLN A 30 32.65 -38.73 -47.13
C GLN A 30 33.33 -38.93 -45.75
N GLY A 31 32.56 -39.41 -44.77
CA GLY A 31 33.10 -39.95 -43.52
C GLY A 31 32.00 -40.33 -42.53
N VAL A 32 31.74 -41.63 -42.41
CA VAL A 32 30.77 -42.24 -41.48
C VAL A 32 31.33 -42.20 -40.05
N PHE A 33 30.63 -41.55 -39.11
CA PHE A 33 30.82 -41.75 -37.67
C PHE A 33 29.44 -41.71 -36.96
N PRO A 34 29.13 -42.66 -36.07
CA PRO A 34 27.83 -42.73 -35.41
C PRO A 34 27.67 -41.61 -34.37
N ILE A 35 26.47 -41.04 -34.36
CA ILE A 35 26.02 -39.91 -33.54
C ILE A 35 25.91 -40.37 -32.07
N LEU A 36 26.81 -39.91 -31.20
CA LEU A 36 26.55 -39.84 -29.76
C LEU A 36 25.81 -38.51 -29.50
N PRO A 37 24.67 -38.50 -28.78
CA PRO A 37 24.02 -37.25 -28.42
C PRO A 37 24.96 -36.48 -27.47
N GLY A 38 25.48 -35.36 -27.96
CA GLY A 38 26.33 -34.47 -27.19
C GLY A 38 25.64 -34.05 -25.89
N ARG A 39 26.39 -34.06 -24.78
CA ARG A 39 25.96 -33.41 -23.53
C ARG A 39 25.54 -31.97 -23.87
N PRO A 40 24.37 -31.49 -23.40
CA PRO A 40 24.10 -30.07 -23.45
C PRO A 40 25.22 -29.34 -22.71
N SER A 41 25.88 -28.40 -23.40
CA SER A 41 26.84 -27.51 -22.80
C SER A 41 26.16 -26.82 -21.61
N LEU A 42 26.75 -26.96 -20.41
CA LEU A 42 26.35 -26.15 -19.26
C LEU A 42 26.34 -24.67 -19.70
N PRO A 43 25.27 -23.92 -19.41
CA PRO A 43 25.22 -22.50 -19.74
C PRO A 43 26.44 -21.81 -19.10
N ALA A 44 27.07 -20.92 -19.86
CA ALA A 44 28.21 -20.13 -19.40
C ALA A 44 27.87 -19.49 -18.05
N LYS A 45 28.85 -19.42 -17.14
CA LYS A 45 28.71 -18.67 -15.88
C LYS A 45 28.19 -17.27 -16.22
N PRO A 46 27.17 -16.76 -15.52
CA PRO A 46 26.73 -15.39 -15.71
C PRO A 46 27.93 -14.47 -15.50
N ASP A 47 28.12 -13.57 -16.47
CA ASP A 47 29.21 -12.60 -16.48
C ASP A 47 28.95 -11.58 -15.37
N PHE A 48 29.90 -11.42 -14.46
CA PHE A 48 29.78 -10.59 -13.24
C PHE A 48 29.91 -9.07 -13.55
N ASP A 49 29.38 -8.61 -14.70
CA ASP A 49 29.09 -7.19 -14.99
C ASP A 49 27.75 -6.76 -14.34
N ASP A 50 27.41 -7.40 -13.22
CA ASP A 50 26.15 -7.29 -12.52
C ASP A 50 26.03 -6.00 -11.72
N ALA A 51 27.14 -5.30 -11.47
CA ALA A 51 27.14 -4.11 -10.62
C ALA A 51 26.31 -2.99 -11.26
N GLU A 52 26.54 -2.68 -12.55
CA GLU A 52 25.76 -1.66 -13.26
C GLU A 52 24.29 -2.09 -13.41
N THR A 53 24.04 -3.38 -13.65
CA THR A 53 22.69 -3.94 -13.74
C THR A 53 21.96 -3.92 -12.38
N THR A 54 22.67 -4.12 -11.27
CA THR A 54 22.15 -4.10 -9.91
C THR A 54 21.86 -2.67 -9.45
N GLU A 55 22.79 -1.74 -9.67
CA GLU A 55 22.61 -0.29 -9.43
C GLU A 55 21.39 0.24 -10.20
N ARG A 56 21.29 -0.08 -11.49
CA ARG A 56 20.15 0.33 -12.34
C ARG A 56 18.82 -0.29 -11.90
N ARG A 57 18.86 -1.48 -11.29
CA ARG A 57 17.68 -2.15 -10.70
C ARG A 57 17.30 -1.55 -9.34
N LEU A 58 18.29 -1.11 -8.55
CA LEU A 58 18.08 -0.37 -7.31
C LEU A 58 17.48 1.02 -7.60
N ASP A 59 17.91 1.69 -8.66
CA ASP A 59 17.36 2.97 -9.11
C ASP A 59 15.89 2.85 -9.57
N CYS A 60 15.54 1.82 -10.36
CA CYS A 60 14.13 1.55 -10.74
C CYS A 60 13.28 1.17 -9.48
N PHE A 61 13.91 0.71 -8.39
CA PHE A 61 13.24 0.47 -7.10
C PHE A 61 13.06 1.76 -6.26
N SER A 62 13.93 2.74 -6.45
CA SER A 62 13.95 4.02 -5.74
C SER A 62 13.29 5.17 -6.51
N ASP A 63 12.51 4.89 -7.54
CA ASP A 63 11.95 5.95 -8.37
C ASP A 63 10.73 6.63 -7.71
N GLY A 64 10.94 7.84 -7.21
CA GLY A 64 9.91 8.70 -6.66
C GLY A 64 9.16 9.41 -7.78
N ARG A 65 7.94 8.95 -8.10
CA ARG A 65 7.14 9.59 -9.16
C ARG A 65 6.87 11.06 -8.84
N LYS A 66 7.26 11.96 -9.75
CA LYS A 66 6.95 13.39 -9.65
C LYS A 66 5.44 13.62 -9.73
N LEU A 67 4.90 14.39 -8.80
CA LEU A 67 3.48 14.69 -8.68
C LEU A 67 3.14 15.98 -9.44
N THR A 68 2.07 15.96 -10.23
CA THR A 68 1.55 17.17 -10.88
C THR A 68 0.99 18.14 -9.83
N ARG A 69 0.88 19.44 -10.16
CA ARG A 69 0.36 20.45 -9.23
C ARG A 69 -1.04 20.09 -8.70
N SER A 70 -1.92 19.58 -9.56
CA SER A 70 -3.27 19.16 -9.17
C SER A 70 -3.25 18.03 -8.14
N VAL A 71 -2.39 17.01 -8.33
CA VAL A 71 -2.27 15.90 -7.39
C VAL A 71 -1.65 16.36 -6.06
N ARG A 72 -0.69 17.28 -6.10
CA ARG A 72 -0.13 17.87 -4.87
C ARG A 72 -1.20 18.62 -4.07
N CYS A 73 -2.02 19.44 -4.73
CA CYS A 73 -3.13 20.12 -4.08
C CYS A 73 -4.15 19.12 -3.52
N ALA A 74 -4.50 18.07 -4.26
CA ALA A 74 -5.39 17.02 -3.78
C ALA A 74 -4.84 16.32 -2.53
N TYR A 75 -3.57 15.93 -2.52
CA TYR A 75 -2.92 15.33 -1.34
C TYR A 75 -2.92 16.29 -0.14
N GLY A 76 -2.62 17.57 -0.36
CA GLY A 76 -2.69 18.59 0.68
C GLY A 76 -4.09 18.71 1.27
N LEU A 77 -5.12 18.83 0.42
CA LEU A 77 -6.52 18.92 0.86
C LEU A 77 -6.97 17.69 1.64
N MET A 78 -6.66 16.49 1.13
CA MET A 78 -7.02 15.24 1.80
C MET A 78 -6.29 15.07 3.14
N SER A 79 -5.01 15.44 3.20
CA SER A 79 -4.23 15.45 4.44
C SER A 79 -4.83 16.42 5.48
N CYS A 80 -5.18 17.64 5.07
CA CYS A 80 -5.86 18.60 5.94
C CYS A 80 -7.19 18.05 6.48
N GLY A 81 -7.97 17.35 5.65
CA GLY A 81 -9.20 16.69 6.08
C GLY A 81 -8.96 15.63 7.17
N LEU A 82 -7.92 14.80 7.02
CA LEU A 82 -7.56 13.81 8.04
C LEU A 82 -7.09 14.46 9.34
N PHE A 83 -6.25 15.50 9.27
CA PHE A 83 -5.84 16.24 10.47
C PHE A 83 -7.02 16.95 11.15
N ALA A 84 -7.98 17.46 10.38
CA ALA A 84 -9.21 18.02 10.95
C ALA A 84 -10.00 16.95 11.73
N LEU A 85 -10.18 15.75 11.19
CA LEU A 85 -10.83 14.64 11.90
C LEU A 85 -10.10 14.25 13.19
N LEU A 86 -8.77 14.15 13.14
CA LEU A 86 -7.94 13.86 14.31
C LEU A 86 -8.03 14.96 15.37
N THR A 87 -8.04 16.23 14.94
CA THR A 87 -8.20 17.39 15.83
C THR A 87 -9.57 17.38 16.50
N ILE A 88 -10.64 17.12 15.75
CA ILE A 88 -11.98 16.95 16.30
C ILE A 88 -11.99 15.84 17.34
N ALA A 89 -11.41 14.66 17.03
CA ALA A 89 -11.32 13.56 17.99
C ALA A 89 -10.58 13.94 19.28
N ALA A 90 -9.53 14.76 19.18
CA ALA A 90 -8.82 15.30 20.35
C ALA A 90 -9.71 16.19 21.23
N GLN A 91 -10.56 17.01 20.60
CA GLN A 91 -11.45 17.95 21.28
C GLN A 91 -12.68 17.29 21.92
N LEU A 92 -13.13 16.15 21.36
CA LEU A 92 -14.25 15.40 21.92
C LEU A 92 -13.91 14.77 23.26
N SER A 93 -14.84 14.79 24.22
CA SER A 93 -14.71 14.12 25.52
C SER A 93 -15.14 12.66 25.41
N PRO A 94 -14.28 11.67 25.70
CA PRO A 94 -14.63 10.27 25.50
C PRO A 94 -15.70 9.83 26.50
N ALA A 95 -16.73 9.15 26.01
CA ALA A 95 -17.76 8.57 26.86
C ALA A 95 -17.22 7.40 27.70
N THR A 96 -17.57 7.38 28.99
CA THR A 96 -17.14 6.35 29.96
C THR A 96 -17.63 4.95 29.62
N GLU A 97 -18.78 4.83 28.96
CA GLU A 97 -19.37 3.55 28.53
C GLU A 97 -18.65 2.93 27.31
N GLY A 98 -17.70 3.65 26.71
CA GLY A 98 -16.99 3.20 25.51
C GLY A 98 -17.77 3.40 24.21
N LEU A 99 -18.94 4.06 24.23
CA LEU A 99 -19.74 4.43 23.05
C LEU A 99 -20.45 5.77 23.23
N GLY A 100 -20.91 6.38 22.13
CA GLY A 100 -21.78 7.57 22.18
C GLY A 100 -21.06 8.92 22.08
N THR A 101 -19.72 8.94 22.00
CA THR A 101 -18.94 10.19 21.82
C THR A 101 -19.34 10.96 20.56
N HIS A 102 -19.87 10.28 19.53
CA HIS A 102 -20.36 10.91 18.31
C HIS A 102 -21.57 11.83 18.53
N ARG A 103 -22.33 11.66 19.62
CA ARG A 103 -23.48 12.53 19.94
C ARG A 103 -23.07 13.99 20.20
N GLN A 104 -21.84 14.22 20.64
CA GLN A 104 -21.27 15.58 20.78
C GLN A 104 -21.12 16.31 19.43
N LEU A 105 -21.10 15.55 18.32
CA LEU A 105 -21.10 16.10 16.96
C LEU A 105 -22.52 16.40 16.44
N GLY A 106 -23.55 16.29 17.29
CA GLY A 106 -24.96 16.43 16.89
C GLY A 106 -25.52 15.23 16.12
N LEU A 107 -24.78 14.12 16.08
CA LEU A 107 -25.21 12.90 15.40
C LEU A 107 -26.20 12.09 16.29
N PRO A 108 -27.20 11.43 15.69
CA PRO A 108 -28.15 10.62 16.44
C PRO A 108 -27.46 9.41 17.10
N GLY A 109 -28.14 8.79 18.06
CA GLY A 109 -27.67 7.52 18.64
C GLY A 109 -27.58 6.40 17.61
N CYS A 110 -26.91 5.31 17.97
CA CYS A 110 -26.81 4.16 17.09
C CYS A 110 -28.14 3.39 17.12
N THR A 111 -28.87 3.39 16.00
CA THR A 111 -30.13 2.66 15.86
C THR A 111 -29.99 1.18 16.16
N TRP A 112 -28.83 0.56 15.88
CA TRP A 112 -28.59 -0.85 16.22
C TRP A 112 -28.64 -1.12 17.72
N MET A 113 -28.01 -0.25 18.49
CA MET A 113 -28.03 -0.33 19.95
C MET A 113 -29.43 -0.02 20.50
N GLU A 114 -30.15 0.93 19.91
CA GLU A 114 -31.48 1.36 20.39
C GLU A 114 -32.58 0.35 20.10
N VAL A 115 -32.53 -0.34 18.95
CA VAL A 115 -33.59 -1.25 18.52
C VAL A 115 -33.30 -2.71 18.91
N TRP A 116 -32.05 -3.16 18.76
CA TRP A 116 -31.68 -4.56 19.00
C TRP A 116 -30.90 -4.76 20.31
N GLY A 117 -30.50 -3.69 21.00
CA GLY A 117 -29.70 -3.79 22.23
C GLY A 117 -28.25 -4.25 22.01
N VAL A 118 -27.80 -4.36 20.75
CA VAL A 118 -26.48 -4.87 20.39
C VAL A 118 -25.63 -3.81 19.68
N ARG A 119 -24.33 -3.81 19.96
CA ARG A 119 -23.37 -2.89 19.33
C ARG A 119 -23.14 -3.28 17.87
N CYS A 120 -23.12 -2.31 16.98
CA CYS A 120 -22.69 -2.51 15.59
C CYS A 120 -21.16 -2.51 15.45
N PRO A 121 -20.58 -3.02 14.35
CA PRO A 121 -19.13 -3.08 14.19
C PRO A 121 -18.45 -1.69 14.26
N SER A 122 -19.19 -0.61 14.01
CA SER A 122 -18.69 0.77 14.15
C SER A 122 -19.04 1.44 15.49
N CYS A 123 -19.82 0.80 16.36
CA CYS A 123 -20.14 1.34 17.68
C CYS A 123 -18.84 1.57 18.48
N GLY A 124 -18.72 2.74 19.11
CA GLY A 124 -17.55 3.09 19.91
C GLY A 124 -16.35 3.59 19.12
N MET A 125 -16.41 3.70 17.79
CA MET A 125 -15.27 4.15 16.97
C MET A 125 -14.81 5.58 17.31
N THR A 126 -15.74 6.53 17.44
CA THR A 126 -15.41 7.92 17.83
C THR A 126 -14.88 8.00 19.27
N THR A 127 -15.42 7.18 20.18
CA THR A 127 -14.89 7.06 21.55
C THR A 127 -13.47 6.51 21.53
N SER A 128 -13.21 5.47 20.73
CA SER A 128 -11.88 4.88 20.54
C SER A 128 -10.87 5.92 20.05
N TRP A 129 -11.23 6.74 19.05
CA TRP A 129 -10.36 7.80 18.53
C TRP A 129 -10.09 8.89 19.57
N SER A 130 -11.11 9.30 20.34
CA SER A 130 -10.97 10.29 21.40
C SER A 130 -10.09 9.80 22.55
N LEU A 131 -10.20 8.52 22.93
CA LEU A 131 -9.30 7.88 23.91
C LEU A 131 -7.87 7.74 23.36
N ALA A 132 -7.72 7.34 22.10
CA ALA A 132 -6.43 7.21 21.44
C ALA A 132 -5.69 8.55 21.36
N MET A 133 -6.38 9.67 21.06
CA MET A 133 -5.78 11.01 21.10
C MET A 133 -5.28 11.42 22.50
N ARG A 134 -5.78 10.79 23.57
CA ARG A 134 -5.33 11.01 24.96
C ARG A 134 -4.24 10.03 25.40
N GLY A 135 -3.83 9.10 24.54
CA GLY A 135 -2.85 8.08 24.85
C GLY A 135 -3.39 6.88 25.62
N ASP A 136 -4.71 6.76 25.82
CA ASP A 136 -5.31 5.59 26.46
C ASP A 136 -5.63 4.52 25.41
N TRP A 137 -4.57 3.85 24.94
CA TRP A 137 -4.66 2.84 23.87
C TRP A 137 -5.47 1.62 24.28
N VAL A 138 -5.42 1.25 25.56
CA VAL A 138 -6.13 0.06 26.08
C VAL A 138 -7.63 0.33 26.13
N ALA A 139 -8.05 1.48 26.69
CA ALA A 139 -9.45 1.85 26.66
C ALA A 139 -9.94 2.08 25.22
N ALA A 140 -9.11 2.67 24.34
CA ALA A 140 -9.44 2.84 22.94
C ALA A 140 -9.69 1.50 22.22
N ALA A 141 -8.84 0.49 22.44
CA ALA A 141 -9.01 -0.85 21.90
C ALA A 141 -10.27 -1.55 22.45
N ARG A 142 -10.55 -1.39 23.75
CA ARG A 142 -11.77 -1.94 24.37
C ARG A 142 -13.04 -1.28 23.84
N ALA A 143 -12.99 0.02 23.55
CA ALA A 143 -14.11 0.74 22.96
C ALA A 143 -14.41 0.25 21.53
N ASN A 144 -13.38 0.21 20.68
CA ASN A 144 -13.47 -0.35 19.33
C ASN A 144 -12.06 -0.69 18.79
N PRO A 145 -11.69 -1.98 18.65
CA PRO A 145 -10.34 -2.36 18.23
C PRO A 145 -10.04 -2.01 16.76
N ALA A 146 -11.03 -2.14 15.87
CA ALA A 146 -10.90 -1.72 14.48
C ALA A 146 -10.76 -0.19 14.36
N GLY A 147 -11.47 0.56 15.21
CA GLY A 147 -11.36 2.01 15.32
C GLY A 147 -9.94 2.45 15.65
N LEU A 148 -9.26 1.76 16.57
CA LEU A 148 -7.87 2.04 16.93
C LEU A 148 -6.91 1.78 15.75
N LEU A 149 -7.13 0.71 14.97
CA LEU A 149 -6.33 0.45 13.76
C LEU A 149 -6.52 1.56 12.71
N LEU A 150 -7.77 1.99 12.49
CA LEU A 150 -8.09 3.09 11.58
C LEU A 150 -7.52 4.44 12.05
N PHE A 151 -7.42 4.65 13.36
CA PHE A 151 -6.76 5.83 13.94
C PHE A 151 -5.29 5.91 13.53
N PHE A 152 -4.54 4.81 13.66
CA PHE A 152 -3.14 4.78 13.22
C PHE A 152 -3.03 4.93 11.70
N GLN A 153 -3.90 4.26 10.94
CA GLN A 153 -3.95 4.44 9.48
C GLN A 153 -4.17 5.92 9.10
N ALA A 154 -5.05 6.62 9.81
CA ALA A 154 -5.32 8.04 9.56
C ALA A 154 -4.07 8.90 9.78
N TRP A 155 -3.34 8.72 10.87
CA TRP A 155 -2.07 9.42 11.12
C TRP A 155 -1.01 9.13 10.05
N ILE A 156 -0.76 7.85 9.75
CA ILE A 156 0.23 7.44 8.75
C ILE A 156 -0.12 8.06 7.38
N THR A 157 -1.40 8.04 7.00
CA THR A 157 -1.87 8.59 5.72
C THR A 157 -1.81 10.11 5.69
N ALA A 158 -2.22 10.78 6.77
CA ALA A 158 -2.19 12.23 6.88
C ALA A 158 -0.76 12.76 6.70
N PHE A 159 0.20 12.17 7.41
CA PHE A 159 1.61 12.55 7.29
C PHE A 159 2.21 12.21 5.93
N TYR A 160 1.93 11.03 5.38
CA TYR A 160 2.43 10.66 4.06
C TYR A 160 1.93 11.62 2.96
N TRP A 161 0.64 11.95 2.96
CA TRP A 161 0.07 12.90 1.98
C TRP A 161 0.56 14.33 2.20
N ALA A 162 0.69 14.79 3.45
CA ALA A 162 1.29 16.09 3.75
C ALA A 162 2.70 16.17 3.17
N TRP A 163 3.55 15.20 3.49
CA TRP A 163 4.92 15.12 3.01
C TRP A 163 5.00 15.09 1.48
N ALA A 164 4.20 14.23 0.84
CA ALA A 164 4.17 14.10 -0.62
C ALA A 164 3.69 15.39 -1.31
N SER A 165 2.72 16.11 -0.71
CA SER A 165 2.23 17.40 -1.23
C SER A 165 3.33 18.48 -1.24
N VAL A 166 4.14 18.54 -0.19
CA VAL A 166 5.23 19.52 -0.03
C VAL A 166 6.40 19.17 -0.94
N ARG A 167 6.87 17.91 -0.91
CA ARG A 167 8.03 17.46 -1.69
C ARG A 167 7.75 17.37 -3.19
N GLY A 168 6.49 17.19 -3.59
CA GLY A 168 6.12 17.03 -5.00
C GLY A 168 6.58 15.71 -5.60
N THR A 169 6.97 14.74 -4.77
CA THR A 169 7.36 13.38 -5.15
C THR A 169 6.58 12.37 -4.31
N SER A 170 6.15 11.28 -4.93
CA SER A 170 5.57 10.13 -4.22
C SER A 170 6.59 9.01 -4.17
N TYR A 171 7.24 8.84 -3.02
CA TYR A 171 8.21 7.78 -2.81
C TYR A 171 7.51 6.49 -2.37
N ARG A 172 7.88 5.35 -2.97
CA ARG A 172 7.32 4.02 -2.66
C ARG A 172 5.78 3.98 -2.62
N SER A 173 5.11 4.79 -3.46
CA SER A 173 3.66 4.96 -3.39
C SER A 173 2.88 3.65 -3.49
N ARG A 174 3.42 2.67 -4.23
CA ARG A 174 2.82 1.33 -4.35
C ARG A 174 2.88 0.57 -3.03
N TRP A 175 4.01 0.58 -2.33
CA TRP A 175 4.17 -0.07 -1.02
C TRP A 175 3.30 0.61 0.03
N PHE A 176 3.26 1.94 0.04
CA PHE A 176 2.36 2.69 0.91
C PHE A 176 0.90 2.34 0.65
N ALA A 177 0.49 2.29 -0.62
CA ALA A 177 -0.87 1.91 -1.01
C ALA A 177 -1.20 0.47 -0.59
N MET A 178 -0.32 -0.49 -0.87
CA MET A 178 -0.51 -1.90 -0.47
C MET A 178 -0.57 -2.07 1.05
N GLY A 179 0.32 -1.40 1.78
CA GLY A 179 0.33 -1.42 3.24
C GLY A 179 -0.94 -0.78 3.83
N SER A 180 -1.39 0.33 3.26
CA SER A 180 -2.62 1.01 3.67
C SER A 180 -3.85 0.14 3.41
N VAL A 181 -3.96 -0.45 2.21
CA VAL A 181 -5.04 -1.39 1.89
C VAL A 181 -4.99 -2.61 2.80
N GLY A 182 -3.79 -3.16 3.03
CA GLY A 182 -3.59 -4.28 3.95
C GLY A 182 -4.08 -3.96 5.36
N LEU A 183 -3.73 -2.79 5.91
CA LEU A 183 -4.20 -2.36 7.23
C LEU A 183 -5.71 -2.13 7.27
N MET A 184 -6.30 -1.59 6.20
CA MET A 184 -7.77 -1.46 6.09
C MET A 184 -8.47 -2.82 6.07
N VAL A 185 -7.91 -3.80 5.35
CA VAL A 185 -8.44 -5.18 5.34
C VAL A 185 -8.32 -5.81 6.72
N VAL A 186 -7.18 -5.64 7.40
CA VAL A 186 -7.01 -6.11 8.79
C VAL A 186 -8.03 -5.45 9.72
N ALA A 187 -8.22 -4.13 9.63
CA ALA A 187 -9.21 -3.42 10.43
C ALA A 187 -10.63 -3.92 10.17
N LEU A 188 -10.98 -4.22 8.91
CA LEU A 188 -12.28 -4.80 8.55
C LEU A 188 -12.46 -6.19 9.15
N VAL A 189 -11.46 -7.07 9.01
CA VAL A 189 -11.49 -8.42 9.59
C VAL A 189 -11.63 -8.36 11.11
N VAL A 190 -10.86 -7.48 11.77
CA VAL A 190 -10.96 -7.25 13.21
C VAL A 190 -12.34 -6.74 13.60
N ALA A 191 -12.93 -5.82 12.84
CA ALA A 191 -14.28 -5.30 13.11
C ALA A 191 -15.34 -6.41 13.07
N ILE A 192 -15.26 -7.27 12.05
CA ILE A 192 -16.21 -8.38 11.88
C ILE A 192 -15.99 -9.44 12.97
N ALA A 193 -14.74 -9.80 13.26
CA ALA A 193 -14.42 -10.81 14.29
C ALA A 193 -14.84 -10.35 15.69
N ASP A 194 -14.51 -9.12 16.08
CA ASP A 194 -14.92 -8.53 17.37
C ASP A 194 -16.45 -8.43 17.48
N TRP A 195 -17.13 -8.08 16.39
CA TRP A 195 -18.57 -8.01 16.36
C TRP A 195 -19.23 -9.40 16.51
N LEU A 196 -18.78 -10.40 15.74
CA LEU A 196 -19.31 -11.77 15.84
C LEU A 196 -19.08 -12.35 17.24
N TRP A 197 -17.91 -12.12 17.84
CA TRP A 197 -17.63 -12.53 19.21
C TRP A 197 -18.63 -11.93 20.21
N LYS A 198 -18.91 -10.62 20.10
CA LYS A 198 -19.88 -9.91 20.96
C LYS A 198 -21.33 -10.33 20.75
N LEU A 199 -21.66 -10.98 19.63
CA LEU A 199 -22.99 -11.55 19.41
C LEU A 199 -23.16 -12.93 20.07
N THR A 200 -22.06 -13.64 20.29
CA THR A 200 -22.07 -15.00 20.84
C THR A 200 -21.93 -15.06 22.36
N VAL A 201 -21.55 -13.95 23.00
CA VAL A 201 -21.35 -13.81 24.45
C VAL A 201 -22.46 -12.94 25.03
#